data_AF-A0A1V6K9V0-F1
#
_entry.id   AF-A0A1V6K9V0-F1
#
_cell.length_a   1.000
_cell.length_b   1.000
_cell.length_c   1.000
_cell.angle_alpha   90.00
_cell.angle_beta   90.00
_cell.angle_gamma   90.00
#
_symmetry.space_group_name_H-M   'P 1'
#
loop_
_entity.id
_entity.type
_entity.pdbx_description
1 polymer ?
#
loop_
_entity_poly.entity_id
_entity_poly.type
_entity_poly.pdbx_seq_one_letter_code
_entity_poly.pdbx_strand_id
1 'polypeptide(L)' 'MKETEREPTEKLLDSLLVIDVDKNIAALAGYYRRTIKSHQLELDDCLIAATCAIHKATLITGNVKHYPMKDFEKKSIKII' A
#
# COMPACT_ATOMS: atom_id res chain seq x y z
N MET A 1 -7.29 -7.25 -16.82
CA MET A 1 -5.99 -7.34 -17.51
C MET A 1 -6.26 -7.93 -18.88
N LYS A 2 -5.80 -7.27 -19.96
CA LYS A 2 -5.85 -7.83 -21.31
C LYS A 2 -4.87 -9.01 -21.37
N GLU A 3 -5.12 -9.97 -22.25
CA GLU A 3 -4.26 -11.16 -22.35
C GLU A 3 -2.80 -10.78 -22.64
N THR A 4 -2.58 -9.75 -23.46
CA THR A 4 -1.24 -9.22 -23.80
C THR A 4 -0.51 -8.59 -22.62
N GLU A 5 -1.22 -8.24 -21.54
CA GLU A 5 -0.63 -7.63 -20.33
C GLU A 5 -0.23 -8.69 -19.30
N ARG A 6 -0.73 -9.93 -19.42
CA ARG A 6 -0.58 -10.97 -18.39
C ARG A 6 0.86 -11.36 -18.12
N GLU A 7 1.57 -11.84 -19.14
CA GLU A 7 2.95 -12.30 -18.99
C GLU A 7 3.89 -11.16 -18.54
N PRO A 8 3.83 -9.93 -19.10
CA PRO A 8 4.62 -8.81 -18.59
C PRO A 8 4.32 -8.46 -17.13
N THR A 9 3.05 -8.49 -16.72
CA THR A 9 2.66 -8.23 -15.33
C THR A 9 3.17 -9.32 -14.39
N GLU A 10 3.00 -10.60 -14.73
CA GLU A 10 3.51 -11.72 -13.92
C GLU A 10 5.03 -11.63 -13.74
N LYS A 11 5.79 -11.38 -14.82
CA LYS A 11 7.26 -11.17 -14.74
C LYS A 11 7.66 -10.00 -13.84
N LEU A 12 6.92 -8.89 -13.88
CA LEU A 12 7.18 -7.75 -13.01
C LEU A 12 6.94 -8.13 -11.55
N LEU A 13 5.83 -8.79 -11.24
CA LEU A 13 5.49 -9.19 -9.88
C LEU A 13 6.51 -10.19 -9.33
N ASP A 14 6.94 -11.17 -10.13
CA ASP A 14 7.94 -12.17 -9.75
C ASP A 14 9.34 -11.57 -9.50
N SER A 15 9.61 -10.37 -10.01
CA SER A 15 10.87 -9.66 -9.76
C SER A 15 10.90 -8.88 -8.45
N LEU A 16 9.78 -8.81 -7.72
CA LEU A 16 9.60 -8.04 -6.50
C LEU A 16 9.49 -8.94 -5.27
N LEU A 17 9.85 -8.39 -4.10
CA LEU A 17 9.55 -9.04 -2.84
C LEU A 17 8.05 -8.91 -2.56
N VAL A 18 7.34 -10.04 -2.52
CA VAL A 18 5.94 -10.10 -2.12
C VAL A 18 5.85 -10.23 -0.60
N ILE A 19 5.02 -9.37 0.02
CA ILE A 19 4.72 -9.43 1.45
C ILE A 19 3.26 -9.84 1.60
N ASP A 20 3.03 -11.02 2.18
CA ASP A 20 1.69 -11.52 2.48
C ASP A 20 1.02 -10.69 3.58
N VAL A 21 -0.29 -10.50 3.48
CA VAL A 21 -1.08 -9.85 4.52
C VAL A 21 -1.27 -10.82 5.68
N ASP A 22 -0.55 -10.58 6.77
CA ASP A 22 -0.72 -11.30 8.02
C ASP A 22 -1.79 -10.66 8.92
N LYS A 23 -2.01 -11.27 10.10
CA LYS A 23 -2.96 -10.77 11.09
C LYS A 23 -2.62 -9.38 11.61
N ASN A 24 -1.34 -9.05 11.75
CA ASN A 24 -0.89 -7.76 12.30
C ASN A 24 -1.17 -6.64 11.29
N ILE A 25 -0.84 -6.87 10.02
CA ILE A 25 -1.15 -5.98 8.90
C ILE A 25 -2.65 -5.75 8.81
N ALA A 26 -3.46 -6.83 8.80
CA ALA A 26 -4.91 -6.73 8.72
C ALA A 26 -5.51 -5.95 9.90
N ALA A 27 -5.02 -6.19 11.12
CA ALA A 27 -5.50 -5.50 12.32
C ALA A 27 -5.19 -3.99 12.29
N LEU A 28 -3.96 -3.61 11.91
CA LEU A 28 -3.55 -2.22 11.81
C LEU A 28 -4.28 -1.49 10.67
N ALA A 29 -4.48 -2.14 9.52
CA ALA A 29 -5.27 -1.59 8.43
C ALA A 29 -6.73 -1.31 8.87
N GLY A 30 -7.35 -2.26 9.57
CA GLY A 30 -8.69 -2.07 10.14
C GLY A 30 -8.73 -0.92 11.15
N TYR A 31 -7.68 -0.78 11.97
CA TYR A 31 -7.54 0.34 12.90
C TYR A 31 -7.47 1.70 12.17
N TYR A 32 -6.64 1.83 11.13
CA TYR A 32 -6.58 3.06 10.33
C TYR A 32 -7.93 3.43 9.74
N ARG A 33 -8.61 2.49 9.08
CA ARG A 33 -9.93 2.70 8.49
C ARG A 33 -10.98 3.10 9.53
N ARG A 34 -10.90 2.52 10.73
CA ARG A 34 -11.82 2.84 11.83
C ARG A 34 -11.56 4.21 12.43
N THR A 35 -10.31 4.64 12.55
CA THR A 35 -9.94 5.82 13.36
C THR A 35 -9.72 7.09 12.55
N ILE A 36 -9.25 6.99 11.31
CA ILE A 36 -9.01 8.14 10.45
C ILE A 36 -10.32 8.48 9.73
N LYS A 37 -11.02 9.49 10.25
CA LYS A 37 -12.31 9.97 9.71
C LYS A 37 -12.20 11.16 8.78
N SER A 38 -11.03 11.81 8.75
CA SER A 38 -10.78 12.97 7.89
C SER A 38 -10.67 12.63 6.40
N HIS A 39 -10.53 11.36 6.07
CA HIS A 39 -10.38 10.85 4.70
C HIS A 39 -11.26 9.62 4.55
N GLN A 40 -11.83 9.44 3.35
CA GLN A 40 -12.49 8.18 3.00
C GLN A 40 -11.41 7.20 2.57
N LEU A 41 -10.90 6.43 3.54
CA LEU A 41 -9.87 5.44 3.28
C LEU A 41 -10.48 4.14 2.76
N GLU A 42 -9.96 3.70 1.61
CA GLU A 42 -10.22 2.37 1.08
C GLU A 42 -9.39 1.32 1.82
N LEU A 43 -9.84 0.05 1.77
CA LEU A 43 -9.22 -1.02 2.55
C LEU A 43 -7.81 -1.37 2.01
N ASP A 44 -7.64 -1.34 0.70
CA ASP A 44 -6.36 -1.57 0.02
C ASP A 44 -5.31 -0.51 0.41
N ASP A 45 -5.67 0.77 0.42
CA ASP A 45 -4.79 1.85 0.92
C ASP A 45 -4.40 1.61 2.39
N CYS A 46 -5.35 1.17 3.22
CA CYS A 46 -5.05 0.84 4.62
C CYS A 46 -4.12 -0.37 4.77
N LEU A 47 -4.27 -1.39 3.92
CA LEU A 47 -3.40 -2.58 3.92
C LEU A 47 -1.98 -2.21 3.49
N ILE A 48 -1.83 -1.44 2.41
CA ILE A 48 -0.53 -0.93 1.96
C ILE A 48 0.14 -0.09 3.05
N ALA A 49 -0.61 0.84 3.68
CA ALA A 49 -0.12 1.66 4.78
C ALA A 49 0.35 0.82 5.97
N ALA A 50 -0.44 -0.16 6.39
CA ALA A 50 -0.13 -1.04 7.52
C ALA A 50 1.10 -1.90 7.25
N THR A 51 1.25 -2.43 6.03
CA THR A 51 2.46 -3.14 5.61
C THR A 51 3.68 -2.23 5.72
N CYS A 52 3.62 -0.99 5.21
CA CYS A 52 4.73 -0.05 5.33
C CYS A 52 5.08 0.26 6.80
N ALA A 53 4.08 0.50 7.65
CA ALA A 53 4.29 0.79 9.07
C ALA A 53 4.96 -0.37 9.82
N ILE A 54 4.47 -1.60 9.63
CA ILE A 54 4.98 -2.79 10.32
C ILE A 54 6.40 -3.13 9.85
N HIS A 55 6.67 -3.06 8.56
CA HIS A 55 7.96 -3.41 7.98
C HIS A 55 8.95 -2.24 7.96
N LYS A 56 8.58 -1.05 8.48
CA LYS A 56 9.35 0.19 8.40
C LYS A 56 9.80 0.52 6.98
N ALA A 57 8.95 0.25 6.00
CA ALA A 57 9.20 0.50 4.59
C ALA A 57 8.77 1.92 4.20
N THR A 58 9.50 2.54 3.26
CA THR A 58 9.08 3.80 2.65
C THR A 58 8.04 3.53 1.57
N LEU A 59 6.86 4.14 1.68
CA LEU A 59 5.85 4.10 0.62
C LEU A 59 6.24 5.03 -0.54
N ILE A 60 6.41 4.47 -1.74
CA ILE A 60 6.57 5.24 -2.98
C ILE A 60 5.21 5.31 -3.68
N THR A 61 4.67 6.51 -3.87
CA THR A 61 3.32 6.67 -4.45
C THR A 61 3.15 7.98 -5.22
N GLY A 62 2.32 7.97 -6.25
CA GLY A 62 1.85 9.21 -6.90
C GLY A 62 0.71 9.90 -6.14
N ASN A 63 0.07 9.21 -5.20
CA ASN A 63 -1.17 9.64 -4.54
C ASN A 63 -0.98 9.82 -3.03
N VAL A 64 0.00 10.62 -2.60
CA VAL A 64 0.34 10.82 -1.17
C VAL A 64 -0.87 11.18 -0.28
N LYS A 65 -1.87 11.88 -0.84
CA LYS A 65 -3.09 12.27 -0.12
C LYS A 65 -3.93 11.09 0.37
N HIS A 66 -3.80 9.91 -0.24
CA HIS A 66 -4.53 8.70 0.18
C HIS A 66 -3.97 8.08 1.45
N TYR A 67 -2.75 8.48 1.86
CA TYR A 67 -2.03 7.90 2.98
C TYR A 67 -1.80 8.95 4.07
N PRO A 68 -2.84 9.40 4.82
CA PRO A 68 -2.69 10.42 5.85
C PRO A 68 -1.96 9.95 7.13
N MET A 69 -1.70 8.65 7.26
CA MET A 69 -0.97 8.02 8.38
C MET A 69 0.43 8.63 8.54
N LYS A 70 0.97 8.68 9.76
CA LYS A 70 2.24 9.42 10.06
C LYS A 70 3.35 8.54 10.61
N ASP A 71 3.09 7.26 10.75
CA ASP A 71 3.94 6.25 11.38
C ASP A 71 4.85 5.50 10.38
N PHE A 72 4.90 5.96 9.13
CA PHE A 72 5.86 5.49 8.10
C PHE A 72 6.25 6.62 7.14
N GLU A 73 7.40 6.45 6.48
CA GLU A 73 7.90 7.40 5.49
C GLU A 73 7.16 7.27 4.15
N LYS A 74 6.97 8.40 3.47
CA LYS A 74 6.34 8.49 2.15
C LYS A 74 7.17 9.34 1.22
N LYS A 75 7.36 8.89 -0.02
CA LYS A 75 7.97 9.67 -1.09
C LYS A 75 7.03 9.75 -2.29
N SER A 76 6.79 10.97 -2.74
CA SER A 76 5.99 11.23 -3.93
C SER A 76 6.82 10.95 -5.19
N ILE A 77 6.23 10.30 -6.17
CA ILE A 77 6.80 10.12 -7.51
C ILE A 77 5.82 10.61 -8.56
N LYS A 78 6.34 11.26 -9.61
CA LYS A 78 5.60 11.47 -10.85
C LYS A 78 6.03 10.39 -11.83
N ILE A 79 5.10 9.52 -12.19
CA ILE A 79 5.32 8.58 -13.29
C ILE A 79 5.16 9.40 -14.58
N ILE A 80 6.20 9.41 -15.40
CA ILE A 80 6.31 10.18 -16.64
C ILE A 80 5.61 9.42 -17.76
#